data_AF-A0A4Q1EP84-F1
#
_entry.id   AF-A0A4Q1EP84-F1
#
_cell.length_a   1.000
_cell.length_b   1.000
_cell.length_c   1.000
_cell.angle_alpha   90.00
_cell.angle_beta   90.00
_cell.angle_gamma   90.00
#
_symmetry.space_group_name_H-M   'P 1'
#
loop_
_entity.id
_entity.type
_entity.pdbx_description
1 polymer ?
#
loop_
_entity_poly.entity_id
_entity_poly.type
_entity_poly.pdbx_seq_one_letter_code
_entity_poly.pdbx_strand_id
1 'polypeptide(L)'
;MIFKTYNTIENAYQARVIEQIRMQGFGDEVFIVQEKVHGANFSFFTDGKEIKIAKRTAFIEKDEKFFNAHQILERYRKNVIEVFQKVKNIHPDVETVVIYGELFGGGYKHKEVEPVKDAVKVQKGIEYAPYNEFYAFDIKLNGITYLDTEVVNHIFEETGFFYAKILFQGSLEEVLKFPNVFNSQIPAWLGLPQLEDNMCEGTIVKTLKTRYFGNGARIILKNKNEKWVEKSKMVKKEAKTVQKQVHFSEKAQEIWEEIQKYATVNRLNNVVSKIGEFEPKIIGKVIGLFSQDILEDFQKDFPAAFAGIEKEEQKRINKKLNSLVIDFIKEELMTLKV
;
A
#
# COMPACT_ATOMS: atom_id res chain seq x y z
N MET A 1 13.21 -12.30 17.19
CA MET A 1 12.48 -11.87 15.97
C MET A 1 13.19 -10.72 15.28
N ILE A 2 13.42 -10.81 13.96
CA ILE A 2 14.10 -9.78 13.14
C ILE A 2 13.05 -9.11 12.23
N PHE A 3 13.06 -7.78 12.17
CA PHE A 3 12.16 -7.05 11.26
C PHE A 3 12.50 -7.33 9.80
N LYS A 4 11.47 -7.59 8.99
CA LYS A 4 11.57 -7.73 7.54
C LYS A 4 10.43 -6.97 6.88
N THR A 5 10.78 -6.09 5.96
CA THR A 5 9.82 -5.33 5.17
C THR A 5 8.99 -6.25 4.30
N TYR A 6 7.70 -5.94 4.16
CA TYR A 6 6.86 -6.55 3.15
C TYR A 6 7.33 -6.12 1.76
N ASN A 7 7.19 -7.00 0.76
CA ASN A 7 7.66 -6.73 -0.59
C ASN A 7 6.97 -5.48 -1.19
N THR A 8 7.71 -4.78 -2.04
CA THR A 8 7.10 -3.84 -2.98
C THR A 8 6.30 -4.62 -4.01
N ILE A 9 5.25 -3.99 -4.55
CA ILE A 9 4.36 -4.59 -5.55
C ILE A 9 4.41 -3.72 -6.79
N GLU A 10 4.72 -4.32 -7.93
CA GLU A 10 4.77 -3.61 -9.21
C GLU A 10 3.37 -3.41 -9.79
N ASN A 11 3.20 -2.36 -10.59
CA ASN A 11 1.91 -2.06 -11.18
C ASN A 11 1.59 -3.02 -12.34
N ALA A 12 0.34 -3.48 -12.42
CA ALA A 12 -0.12 -4.38 -13.47
C ALA A 12 -0.08 -3.76 -14.89
N TYR A 13 -0.01 -2.43 -15.01
CA TYR A 13 0.15 -1.75 -16.30
C TYR A 13 1.59 -1.79 -16.84
N GLN A 14 2.58 -2.15 -16.02
CA GLN A 14 3.98 -2.19 -16.45
C GLN A 14 4.23 -3.41 -17.35
N ALA A 15 4.25 -3.18 -18.67
CA ALA A 15 4.46 -4.21 -19.68
C ALA A 15 5.69 -5.09 -19.40
N ARG A 16 6.79 -4.50 -18.92
CA ARG A 16 8.03 -5.21 -18.57
C ARG A 16 7.82 -6.32 -17.55
N VAL A 17 6.99 -6.10 -16.53
CA VAL A 17 6.77 -7.11 -15.48
C VAL A 17 5.89 -8.24 -16.01
N ILE A 18 4.88 -7.92 -16.82
CA ILE A 18 4.02 -8.91 -17.47
C ILE A 18 4.83 -9.78 -18.45
N GLU A 19 5.70 -9.16 -19.25
CA GLU A 19 6.61 -9.87 -20.14
C GLU A 19 7.57 -10.78 -19.36
N GLN A 20 8.10 -10.30 -18.22
CA GLN A 20 8.96 -11.11 -17.36
C GLN A 20 8.24 -12.34 -16.80
N ILE A 21 6.96 -12.23 -16.40
CA ILE A 21 6.14 -13.36 -15.96
C ILE A 21 6.05 -14.41 -17.07
N ARG A 22 5.76 -13.99 -18.30
CA ARG A 22 5.66 -14.90 -19.46
C ARG A 22 7.00 -15.53 -19.81
N MET A 23 8.07 -14.74 -19.90
CA MET A 23 9.41 -15.21 -20.26
C MET A 23 9.98 -16.24 -19.28
N GLN A 24 9.65 -16.13 -17.99
CA GLN A 24 10.11 -17.07 -16.96
C GLN A 24 9.18 -18.29 -16.81
N GLY A 25 8.20 -18.47 -17.71
CA GLY A 25 7.32 -19.64 -17.72
C GLY A 25 6.20 -19.60 -16.68
N PHE A 26 5.94 -18.45 -16.06
CA PHE A 26 4.87 -18.29 -15.07
C PHE A 26 3.53 -17.83 -15.67
N GLY A 27 3.44 -17.70 -17.00
CA GLY A 27 2.22 -17.29 -17.69
C GLY A 27 1.06 -18.27 -17.55
N ASP A 28 1.38 -19.56 -17.40
CA ASP A 28 0.41 -20.66 -17.28
C ASP A 28 0.06 -20.99 -15.81
N GLU A 29 0.61 -20.26 -14.86
CA GLU A 29 0.23 -20.39 -13.45
C GLU A 29 -1.22 -19.92 -13.24
N VAL A 30 -1.86 -20.44 -12.19
CA VAL A 30 -3.17 -19.94 -11.76
C VAL A 30 -2.97 -18.66 -10.98
N PHE A 31 -3.63 -17.58 -11.39
CA PHE A 31 -3.64 -16.30 -10.71
C PHE A 31 -4.95 -16.09 -9.97
N ILE A 32 -4.89 -15.28 -8.93
CA ILE A 32 -6.03 -14.84 -8.14
C ILE A 32 -6.08 -13.32 -8.04
N VAL A 33 -7.28 -12.81 -7.78
CA VAL A 33 -7.57 -11.40 -7.53
C VAL A 33 -8.13 -11.24 -6.12
N GLN A 34 -7.61 -10.28 -5.38
CA GLN A 34 -8.11 -9.88 -4.05
C GLN A 34 -8.37 -8.37 -4.02
N GLU A 35 -9.34 -7.92 -3.21
CA GLU A 35 -9.57 -6.48 -3.02
C GLU A 35 -8.34 -5.84 -2.37
N LYS A 36 -7.86 -4.73 -2.95
CA LYS A 36 -6.80 -3.93 -2.35
C LYS A 36 -7.41 -2.91 -1.38
N VAL A 37 -7.06 -3.03 -0.11
CA VAL A 37 -7.47 -2.09 0.93
C VAL A 37 -6.59 -0.84 0.91
N HIS A 38 -7.24 0.32 0.99
CA HIS A 38 -6.59 1.61 1.16
C HIS A 38 -6.47 1.92 2.65
N GLY A 39 -5.33 1.55 3.23
CA GLY A 39 -5.09 1.70 4.67
C GLY A 39 -3.63 2.02 4.98
N ALA A 40 -3.14 1.39 6.05
CA ALA A 40 -1.74 1.40 6.44
C ALA A 40 -1.23 -0.02 6.64
N ASN A 41 -0.15 -0.39 5.95
CA ASN A 41 0.45 -1.71 6.08
C ASN A 41 0.87 -2.00 7.53
N PHE A 42 0.45 -3.17 8.02
CA PHE A 42 0.64 -3.60 9.39
C PHE A 42 0.91 -5.09 9.45
N SER A 43 1.60 -5.54 10.49
CA SER A 43 1.92 -6.96 10.64
C SER A 43 2.17 -7.36 12.09
N PHE A 44 1.86 -8.62 12.36
CA PHE A 44 2.22 -9.31 13.59
C PHE A 44 3.41 -10.22 13.33
N PHE A 45 4.43 -10.14 14.19
CA PHE A 45 5.57 -11.05 14.23
C PHE A 45 5.46 -11.86 15.52
N THR A 46 5.56 -13.18 15.43
CA THR A 46 5.50 -14.04 16.62
C THR A 46 6.39 -15.27 16.48
N ASP A 47 6.91 -15.76 17.62
CA ASP A 47 7.58 -17.06 17.78
C ASP A 47 6.69 -18.07 18.53
N GLY A 48 5.40 -17.75 18.69
CA GLY A 48 4.43 -18.51 19.46
C GLY A 48 4.40 -18.17 20.95
N LYS A 49 5.30 -17.31 21.44
CA LYS A 49 5.34 -16.84 22.84
C LYS A 49 5.17 -15.33 22.91
N GLU A 50 5.96 -14.61 22.13
CA GLU A 50 5.91 -13.15 22.07
C GLU A 50 5.24 -12.68 20.78
N ILE A 51 4.63 -11.50 20.81
CA ILE A 51 4.09 -10.83 19.62
C ILE A 51 4.69 -9.43 19.55
N LYS A 52 5.30 -9.11 18.41
CA LYS A 52 5.69 -7.74 18.04
C LYS A 52 4.82 -7.27 16.89
N ILE A 53 4.46 -5.99 16.91
CA ILE A 53 3.72 -5.36 15.82
C ILE A 53 4.63 -4.43 15.02
N ALA A 54 4.38 -4.34 13.72
CA ALA A 54 5.19 -3.51 12.84
C ALA A 54 4.35 -2.78 11.81
N LYS A 55 4.76 -1.56 11.51
CA LYS A 55 4.35 -0.84 10.30
C LYS A 55 5.29 -1.21 9.15
N ARG A 56 5.02 -0.67 7.96
CA ARG A 56 5.81 -0.96 6.75
C ARG A 56 7.33 -0.80 6.91
N THR A 57 7.76 0.11 7.78
CA THR A 57 9.16 0.58 7.86
C THR A 57 9.92 0.08 9.09
N ALA A 58 9.23 -0.30 10.17
CA ALA A 58 9.86 -0.71 11.43
C ALA A 58 8.85 -1.39 12.36
N PHE A 59 9.35 -2.01 13.43
CA PHE A 59 8.53 -2.32 14.60
C PHE A 59 7.93 -1.04 15.18
N ILE A 60 6.72 -1.17 15.75
CA ILE A 60 6.04 -0.08 16.44
C ILE A 60 6.41 -0.18 17.91
N GLU A 61 6.95 0.89 18.47
CA GLU A 61 7.34 0.93 19.87
C GLU A 61 6.11 1.00 20.81
N LYS A 62 6.29 0.61 22.07
CA LYS A 62 5.19 0.49 23.04
C LYS A 62 4.37 1.78 23.21
N ASP A 63 5.04 2.93 23.19
CA ASP A 63 4.41 4.25 23.36
C ASP A 63 4.18 4.96 22.02
N GLU A 64 4.51 4.33 20.90
CA GLU A 64 4.31 4.89 19.58
C GLU A 64 2.84 4.77 19.15
N LYS A 65 2.25 5.90 18.73
CA LYS A 65 0.92 5.93 18.14
C LYS A 65 0.99 5.56 16.66
N PHE A 66 0.17 4.60 16.26
CA PHE A 66 0.02 4.18 14.86
C PHE A 66 -1.38 3.65 14.62
N PHE A 67 -2.36 4.54 14.37
CA PHE A 67 -3.70 4.14 13.90
C PHE A 67 -4.39 3.07 14.77
N ASN A 68 -4.34 3.21 16.10
CA ASN A 68 -4.84 2.23 17.07
C ASN A 68 -4.23 0.81 16.97
N ALA A 69 -3.03 0.66 16.40
CA ALA A 69 -2.34 -0.62 16.25
C ALA A 69 -2.22 -1.45 17.55
N HIS A 70 -1.98 -0.80 18.69
CA HIS A 70 -1.91 -1.49 19.99
C HIS A 70 -3.27 -2.08 20.42
N GLN A 71 -4.38 -1.40 20.10
CA GLN A 71 -5.72 -1.93 20.37
C GLN A 71 -6.03 -3.14 19.47
N ILE A 72 -5.58 -3.09 18.22
CA ILE A 72 -5.69 -4.20 17.27
C ILE A 72 -4.85 -5.40 17.74
N LEU A 73 -3.66 -5.17 18.30
CA LEU A 73 -2.88 -6.22 18.95
C LEU A 73 -3.66 -6.90 20.07
N GLU A 74 -4.25 -6.14 20.98
CA GLU A 74 -5.02 -6.74 22.07
C GLU A 74 -6.23 -7.54 21.59
N ARG A 75 -6.91 -7.07 20.52
CA ARG A 75 -8.03 -7.81 19.90
C ARG A 75 -7.58 -9.13 19.27
N TYR A 76 -6.47 -9.13 18.52
CA TYR A 76 -6.02 -10.28 17.73
C TYR A 76 -4.97 -11.16 18.41
N ARG A 77 -4.55 -10.83 19.64
CA ARG A 77 -3.48 -11.55 20.38
C ARG A 77 -3.70 -13.07 20.38
N LYS A 78 -4.91 -13.52 20.68
CA LYS A 78 -5.27 -14.94 20.69
C LYS A 78 -5.16 -15.54 19.28
N ASN A 79 -5.77 -14.89 18.28
CA ASN A 79 -5.78 -15.34 16.89
C ASN A 79 -4.35 -15.50 16.33
N VAL A 80 -3.45 -14.56 16.65
CA VAL A 80 -2.03 -14.63 16.22
C VAL A 80 -1.34 -15.88 16.76
N ILE A 81 -1.57 -16.24 18.03
CA ILE A 81 -0.99 -17.45 18.63
C ILE A 81 -1.61 -18.71 18.01
N GLU A 82 -2.92 -18.72 17.74
CA GLU A 82 -3.58 -19.84 17.06
C GLU A 82 -3.07 -20.03 15.63
N VAL A 83 -2.82 -18.94 14.89
CA VAL A 83 -2.15 -19.00 13.58
C VAL A 83 -0.77 -19.63 13.71
N PHE A 84 0.04 -19.19 14.68
CA PHE A 84 1.36 -19.79 14.89
C PHE A 84 1.27 -21.30 15.16
N GLN A 85 0.35 -21.72 16.03
CA GLN A 85 0.15 -23.14 16.35
C GLN A 85 -0.26 -23.96 15.12
N LYS A 86 -1.21 -23.47 14.31
CA LYS A 86 -1.60 -24.13 13.06
C LYS A 86 -0.44 -24.22 12.08
N VAL A 87 0.28 -23.14 11.89
CA VAL A 87 1.46 -23.11 11.01
C VAL A 87 2.54 -24.06 11.52
N LYS A 88 2.78 -24.13 12.84
CA LYS A 88 3.75 -25.05 13.47
C LYS A 88 3.37 -26.52 13.27
N ASN A 89 2.07 -26.85 13.27
CA ASN A 89 1.61 -28.20 12.98
C ASN A 89 1.85 -28.60 11.52
N ILE A 90 1.71 -27.68 10.58
CA ILE A 90 1.96 -27.91 9.14
C ILE A 90 3.46 -27.89 8.82
N HIS A 91 4.22 -27.02 9.51
CA HIS A 91 5.64 -26.79 9.34
C HIS A 91 6.37 -26.91 10.69
N PRO A 92 6.72 -28.12 11.14
CA PRO A 92 7.32 -28.36 12.46
C PRO A 92 8.61 -27.57 12.74
N ASP A 93 9.35 -27.21 11.70
CA ASP A 93 10.62 -26.45 11.82
C ASP A 93 10.43 -24.93 11.82
N VAL A 94 9.19 -24.43 11.77
CA VAL A 94 8.96 -22.97 11.85
C VAL A 94 9.33 -22.45 13.24
N GLU A 95 10.13 -21.39 13.28
CA GLU A 95 10.52 -20.72 14.52
C GLU A 95 9.74 -19.42 14.70
N THR A 96 9.45 -18.75 13.59
CA THR A 96 8.73 -17.47 13.60
C THR A 96 7.75 -17.38 12.45
N VAL A 97 6.65 -16.69 12.70
CA VAL A 97 5.61 -16.38 11.72
C VAL A 97 5.39 -14.88 11.67
N VAL A 98 5.24 -14.36 10.45
CA VAL A 98 4.81 -12.99 10.20
C VAL A 98 3.47 -13.00 9.50
N ILE A 99 2.47 -12.35 10.09
CA ILE A 99 1.13 -12.19 9.52
C ILE A 99 1.06 -10.76 8.98
N TYR A 100 1.00 -10.61 7.66
CA TYR A 100 0.88 -9.31 7.00
C TYR A 100 -0.57 -9.00 6.70
N GLY A 101 -0.92 -7.73 6.87
CA GLY A 101 -2.22 -7.20 6.53
C GLY A 101 -2.21 -5.68 6.41
N GLU A 102 -3.41 -5.11 6.38
CA GLU A 102 -3.65 -3.68 6.29
C GLU A 102 -4.51 -3.24 7.49
N LEU A 103 -4.05 -2.23 8.24
CA LEU A 103 -4.92 -1.50 9.16
C LEU A 103 -5.82 -0.57 8.36
N PHE A 104 -7.10 -0.53 8.68
CA PHE A 104 -8.08 0.29 7.96
C PHE A 104 -9.22 0.76 8.87
N GLY A 105 -10.12 1.57 8.32
CA GLY A 105 -11.35 2.01 8.99
C GLY A 105 -11.17 3.31 9.78
N GLY A 106 -11.99 3.46 10.82
CA GLY A 106 -12.07 4.67 11.64
C GLY A 106 -12.90 5.80 11.03
N GLY A 107 -13.88 5.46 10.20
CA GLY A 107 -14.86 6.41 9.68
C GLY A 107 -15.83 5.74 8.71
N TYR A 108 -17.13 5.96 8.95
CA TYR A 108 -18.20 5.41 8.13
C TYR A 108 -19.42 6.33 8.14
N LYS A 109 -19.70 6.99 7.00
CA LYS A 109 -20.77 7.98 6.88
C LYS A 109 -22.05 7.34 6.38
N HIS A 110 -22.74 6.66 7.29
CA HIS A 110 -24.06 6.11 7.00
C HIS A 110 -25.05 6.46 8.13
N LYS A 111 -26.29 6.80 7.79
CA LYS A 111 -27.35 7.22 8.73
C LYS A 111 -27.69 6.18 9.81
N GLU A 112 -27.44 4.90 9.55
CA GLU A 112 -27.72 3.78 10.46
C GLU A 112 -26.46 3.30 11.22
N VAL A 113 -25.31 3.96 11.02
CA VAL A 113 -24.04 3.55 11.62
C VAL A 113 -23.50 4.68 12.48
N GLU A 114 -23.51 4.46 13.79
CA GLU A 114 -22.98 5.43 14.74
C GLU A 114 -21.45 5.53 14.65
N PRO A 115 -20.88 6.75 14.67
CA PRO A 115 -19.44 6.93 14.76
C PRO A 115 -18.86 6.34 16.05
N VAL A 116 -17.69 5.71 15.96
CA VAL A 116 -16.97 5.17 17.12
C VAL A 116 -16.00 6.23 17.65
N LYS A 117 -16.23 6.69 18.89
CA LYS A 117 -15.56 7.86 19.50
C LYS A 117 -14.03 7.82 19.46
N ASP A 118 -13.43 6.65 19.68
CA ASP A 118 -11.98 6.49 19.80
C ASP A 118 -11.34 5.88 18.54
N ALA A 119 -12.11 5.78 17.45
CA ALA A 119 -11.58 5.25 16.21
C ALA A 119 -10.75 6.31 15.47
N VAL A 120 -9.62 5.88 14.93
CA VAL A 120 -8.69 6.75 14.20
C VAL A 120 -8.85 6.49 12.71
N LYS A 121 -9.22 7.52 11.94
CA LYS A 121 -9.34 7.39 10.49
C LYS A 121 -7.98 7.11 9.87
N VAL A 122 -7.81 5.91 9.30
CA VAL A 122 -6.51 5.47 8.75
C VAL A 122 -6.21 6.14 7.40
N GLN A 123 -7.22 6.22 6.53
CA GLN A 123 -7.13 6.85 5.22
C GLN A 123 -8.41 7.61 4.89
N LYS A 124 -8.29 8.57 3.96
CA LYS A 124 -9.43 9.29 3.38
C LYS A 124 -9.86 8.63 2.06
N GLY A 125 -11.12 8.83 1.66
CA GLY A 125 -11.61 8.56 0.31
C GLY A 125 -12.32 7.22 0.08
N ILE A 126 -12.02 6.18 0.87
CA ILE A 126 -12.80 4.93 0.93
C ILE A 126 -13.19 4.70 2.39
N GLU A 127 -14.44 4.34 2.65
CA GLU A 127 -14.97 4.14 4.00
C GLU A 127 -15.37 2.68 4.20
N TYR A 128 -14.65 1.99 5.07
CA TYR A 128 -14.77 0.55 5.24
C TYR A 128 -15.54 0.15 6.51
N ALA A 129 -15.27 0.84 7.62
CA ALA A 129 -15.84 0.56 8.93
C ALA A 129 -15.76 1.80 9.85
N PRO A 130 -16.71 1.96 10.81
CA PRO A 130 -16.68 3.07 11.75
C PRO A 130 -15.57 2.91 12.81
N TYR A 131 -15.07 1.70 13.02
CA TYR A 131 -13.97 1.34 13.91
C TYR A 131 -12.68 1.01 13.14
N ASN A 132 -11.55 0.95 13.84
CA ASN A 132 -10.31 0.39 13.29
C ASN A 132 -10.40 -1.14 13.23
N GLU A 133 -9.90 -1.71 12.13
CA GLU A 133 -9.88 -3.14 11.88
C GLU A 133 -8.61 -3.55 11.09
N PHE A 134 -8.30 -4.85 11.09
CA PHE A 134 -7.16 -5.43 10.40
C PHE A 134 -7.60 -6.40 9.30
N TYR A 135 -7.07 -6.22 8.09
CA TYR A 135 -7.33 -7.06 6.93
C TYR A 135 -6.10 -7.88 6.57
N ALA A 136 -6.06 -9.15 6.98
CA ALA A 136 -4.94 -10.06 6.79
C ALA A 136 -4.85 -10.55 5.34
N PHE A 137 -3.65 -10.63 4.74
CA PHE A 137 -3.50 -11.05 3.34
C PHE A 137 -2.35 -12.01 3.04
N ASP A 138 -1.35 -12.17 3.93
CA ASP A 138 -0.24 -13.12 3.73
C ASP A 138 0.36 -13.58 5.05
N ILE A 139 0.93 -14.80 5.04
CA ILE A 139 1.74 -15.36 6.12
C ILE A 139 3.13 -15.68 5.60
N LYS A 140 4.17 -15.29 6.35
CA LYS A 140 5.58 -15.55 6.03
C LYS A 140 6.27 -16.32 7.13
N LEU A 141 6.89 -17.43 6.77
CA LEU A 141 7.63 -18.32 7.66
C LEU A 141 9.09 -17.88 7.77
N ASN A 142 9.59 -17.80 9.01
CA ASN A 142 11.00 -17.50 9.33
C ASN A 142 11.53 -16.23 8.65
N GLY A 143 10.64 -15.31 8.24
CA GLY A 143 10.97 -14.11 7.46
C GLY A 143 11.43 -14.38 6.03
N ILE A 144 11.33 -15.62 5.52
CA ILE A 144 11.90 -16.06 4.23
C ILE A 144 10.78 -16.45 3.25
N THR A 145 9.95 -17.43 3.63
CA THR A 145 9.03 -18.10 2.70
C THR A 145 7.60 -17.63 2.91
N TYR A 146 6.91 -17.21 1.85
CA TYR A 146 5.46 -16.95 1.92
C TYR A 146 4.69 -18.24 1.70
N LEU A 147 3.64 -18.44 2.50
CA LEU A 147 2.70 -19.54 2.29
C LEU A 147 1.84 -19.32 1.03
N ASP A 148 1.29 -20.39 0.48
CA ASP A 148 0.33 -20.35 -0.61
C ASP A 148 -0.99 -19.72 -0.16
N THR A 149 -1.67 -18.98 -1.04
CA THR A 149 -2.84 -18.19 -0.65
C THR A 149 -3.99 -19.06 -0.14
N GLU A 150 -4.17 -20.24 -0.71
CA GLU A 150 -5.20 -21.19 -0.28
C GLU A 150 -4.99 -21.63 1.18
N VAL A 151 -3.74 -21.98 1.54
CA VAL A 151 -3.36 -22.37 2.90
C VAL A 151 -3.55 -21.19 3.86
N VAL A 152 -3.12 -20.00 3.44
CA VAL A 152 -3.27 -18.77 4.23
C VAL A 152 -4.73 -18.45 4.52
N ASN A 153 -5.59 -18.46 3.49
CA ASN A 153 -7.01 -18.16 3.64
C ASN A 153 -7.71 -19.18 4.54
N HIS A 154 -7.38 -20.46 4.41
CA HIS A 154 -7.92 -21.51 5.29
C HIS A 154 -7.50 -21.28 6.76
N ILE A 155 -6.21 -20.98 7.00
CA ILE A 155 -5.73 -20.67 8.35
C ILE A 155 -6.45 -19.43 8.92
N PHE A 156 -6.62 -18.37 8.13
CA PHE A 156 -7.31 -17.16 8.59
C PHE A 156 -8.79 -17.40 8.91
N GLU A 157 -9.49 -18.17 8.08
CA GLU A 157 -10.88 -18.57 8.34
C GLU A 157 -10.99 -19.33 9.67
N GLU A 158 -10.17 -20.36 9.87
CA GLU A 158 -10.22 -21.19 11.07
C GLU A 158 -9.76 -20.48 12.36
N THR A 159 -8.98 -19.40 12.23
CA THR A 159 -8.47 -18.61 13.37
C THR A 159 -9.22 -17.29 13.53
N GLY A 160 -10.29 -17.05 12.77
CA GLY A 160 -11.16 -15.90 12.92
C GLY A 160 -10.53 -14.54 12.55
N PHE A 161 -9.59 -14.52 11.60
CA PHE A 161 -9.10 -13.26 11.03
C PHE A 161 -10.11 -12.69 10.02
N PHE A 162 -10.22 -11.37 9.95
CA PHE A 162 -10.77 -10.72 8.75
C PHE A 162 -9.67 -10.65 7.68
N TYR A 163 -9.90 -11.24 6.51
CA TYR A 163 -8.84 -11.50 5.54
C TYR A 163 -9.23 -11.27 4.09
N ALA A 164 -8.21 -11.26 3.23
CA ALA A 164 -8.34 -11.08 1.80
C ALA A 164 -8.98 -12.28 1.09
N LYS A 165 -10.28 -12.20 0.83
CA LYS A 165 -11.02 -13.21 0.07
C LYS A 165 -10.63 -13.16 -1.41
N ILE A 166 -10.59 -14.32 -2.05
CA ILE A 166 -10.39 -14.45 -3.50
C ILE A 166 -11.68 -13.97 -4.18
N LEU A 167 -11.58 -12.88 -4.94
CA LEU A 167 -12.67 -12.34 -5.74
C LEU A 167 -12.81 -13.06 -7.09
N PHE A 168 -11.67 -13.48 -7.64
CA PHE A 168 -11.60 -14.14 -8.95
C PHE A 168 -10.33 -14.99 -9.03
N GLN A 169 -10.40 -16.09 -9.79
CA GLN A 169 -9.28 -16.99 -10.07
C GLN A 169 -9.31 -17.33 -11.56
N GLY A 170 -8.16 -17.27 -12.23
CA GLY A 170 -8.05 -17.55 -13.65
C GLY A 170 -6.62 -17.48 -14.17
N SER A 171 -6.46 -17.48 -15.48
CA SER A 171 -5.20 -17.23 -16.18
C SER A 171 -4.71 -15.80 -15.99
N LEU A 172 -3.44 -15.54 -16.31
CA LEU A 172 -2.85 -14.20 -16.29
C LEU A 172 -3.69 -13.19 -17.11
N GLU A 173 -4.17 -13.58 -18.29
CA GLU A 173 -4.95 -12.69 -19.15
C GLU A 173 -6.33 -12.36 -18.56
N GLU A 174 -6.97 -13.33 -17.90
CA GLU A 174 -8.28 -13.12 -17.29
C GLU A 174 -8.19 -12.22 -16.06
N VAL A 175 -7.20 -12.45 -15.19
CA VAL A 175 -7.03 -11.62 -13.99
C VAL A 175 -6.60 -10.19 -14.31
N LEU A 176 -5.85 -9.97 -15.39
CA LEU A 176 -5.47 -8.61 -15.84
C LEU A 176 -6.65 -7.84 -16.42
N LYS A 177 -7.68 -8.54 -16.91
CA LYS A 177 -8.95 -7.95 -17.40
C LYS A 177 -9.98 -7.76 -16.29
N PHE A 178 -9.75 -8.32 -15.10
CA PHE A 178 -10.67 -8.16 -13.98
C PHE A 178 -10.85 -6.67 -13.64
N PRO A 179 -12.10 -6.19 -13.43
CA PRO A 179 -12.35 -4.77 -13.16
C PRO A 179 -11.63 -4.30 -11.89
N ASN A 180 -10.91 -3.18 -11.99
CA ASN A 180 -10.29 -2.51 -10.84
C ASN A 180 -11.16 -1.38 -10.26
N VAL A 181 -12.38 -1.21 -10.77
CA VAL A 181 -13.40 -0.29 -10.27
C VAL A 181 -14.66 -1.09 -9.96
N PHE A 182 -14.97 -1.21 -8.67
CA PHE A 182 -16.22 -1.77 -8.16
C PHE A 182 -16.45 -1.22 -6.75
N ASN A 183 -17.70 -1.25 -6.27
CA ASN A 183 -17.99 -0.86 -4.89
C ASN A 183 -17.31 -1.82 -3.92
N SER A 184 -16.61 -1.30 -2.91
CA SER A 184 -15.89 -2.12 -1.94
C SER A 184 -16.81 -3.19 -1.34
N GLN A 185 -16.32 -4.44 -1.28
CA GLN A 185 -17.08 -5.56 -0.71
C GLN A 185 -16.93 -5.63 0.82
N ILE A 186 -15.91 -4.95 1.35
CA ILE A 186 -15.53 -5.00 2.76
C ILE A 186 -16.64 -4.57 3.70
N PRO A 187 -17.39 -3.47 3.46
CA PRO A 187 -18.49 -3.13 4.36
C PRO A 187 -19.55 -4.23 4.45
N ALA A 188 -19.93 -4.84 3.33
CA ALA A 188 -20.86 -5.98 3.35
C ALA A 188 -20.28 -7.18 4.11
N TRP A 189 -19.00 -7.50 3.93
CA TRP A 189 -18.34 -8.59 4.66
C TRP A 189 -18.25 -8.34 6.17
N LEU A 190 -18.29 -7.07 6.60
CA LEU A 190 -18.35 -6.65 8.00
C LEU A 190 -19.79 -6.51 8.52
N GLY A 191 -20.80 -6.83 7.70
CA GLY A 191 -22.21 -6.69 8.07
C GLY A 191 -22.69 -5.24 8.15
N LEU A 192 -22.01 -4.30 7.49
CA LEU A 192 -22.36 -2.88 7.44
C LEU A 192 -23.20 -2.56 6.18
N PRO A 193 -24.11 -1.57 6.27
CA PRO A 193 -24.92 -1.14 5.12
C PRO A 193 -24.02 -0.54 4.04
N GLN A 194 -24.23 -0.92 2.79
CA GLN A 194 -23.43 -0.44 1.66
C GLN A 194 -23.52 1.09 1.50
N LEU A 195 -22.38 1.71 1.20
CA LEU A 195 -22.31 3.12 0.82
C LEU A 195 -22.41 3.23 -0.71
N GLU A 196 -23.15 4.22 -1.19
CA GLU A 196 -23.16 4.59 -2.60
C GLU A 196 -21.78 5.15 -3.00
N ASP A 197 -21.31 4.79 -4.19
CA ASP A 197 -20.05 5.28 -4.79
C ASP A 197 -18.75 5.10 -3.97
N ASN A 198 -18.73 4.13 -3.05
CA ASN A 198 -17.55 3.77 -2.26
C ASN A 198 -16.61 2.81 -3.01
N MET A 199 -16.15 3.28 -4.17
CA MET A 199 -15.30 2.51 -5.08
C MET A 199 -13.98 2.09 -4.42
N CYS A 200 -13.61 0.82 -4.60
CA CYS A 200 -12.37 0.25 -4.09
C CYS A 200 -11.12 0.99 -4.61
N GLU A 201 -9.95 0.74 -4.00
CA GLU A 201 -8.67 1.26 -4.51
C GLU A 201 -8.29 0.59 -5.84
N GLY A 202 -8.65 -0.69 -5.93
CA GLY A 202 -8.32 -1.60 -7.00
C GLY A 202 -8.11 -3.01 -6.45
N THR A 203 -7.25 -3.76 -7.11
CA THR A 203 -7.02 -5.17 -6.79
C THR A 203 -5.55 -5.52 -6.67
N ILE A 204 -5.28 -6.60 -5.93
CA ILE A 204 -4.00 -7.30 -5.93
C ILE A 204 -4.15 -8.55 -6.78
N VAL A 205 -3.18 -8.76 -7.68
CA VAL A 205 -3.08 -9.96 -8.51
C VAL A 205 -1.84 -10.74 -8.09
N LYS A 206 -1.97 -12.00 -7.72
CA LYS A 206 -0.83 -12.88 -7.38
C LYS A 206 -1.10 -14.31 -7.83
N THR A 207 -0.06 -15.13 -7.89
CA THR A 207 -0.22 -16.56 -8.17
C THR A 207 -0.88 -17.27 -6.98
N LEU A 208 -1.75 -18.25 -7.25
CA LEU A 208 -2.43 -19.03 -6.21
C LEU A 208 -1.41 -19.78 -5.34
N LYS A 209 -0.47 -20.45 -6.01
CA LYS A 209 0.75 -21.01 -5.43
C LYS A 209 1.84 -19.96 -5.47
N THR A 210 2.52 -19.70 -4.36
CA THR A 210 3.51 -18.62 -4.28
C THR A 210 4.67 -18.90 -5.25
N ARG A 211 4.94 -17.94 -6.14
CA ARG A 211 6.05 -17.98 -7.10
C ARG A 211 6.96 -16.78 -6.96
N TYR A 212 8.21 -16.97 -7.38
CA TYR A 212 9.26 -15.97 -7.37
C TYR A 212 9.97 -15.94 -8.71
N PHE A 213 10.33 -14.75 -9.17
CA PHE A 213 11.26 -14.59 -10.27
C PHE A 213 12.65 -15.09 -9.89
N GLY A 214 13.52 -15.33 -10.88
CA GLY A 214 14.90 -15.75 -10.65
C GLY A 214 15.75 -14.79 -9.80
N ASN A 215 15.34 -13.52 -9.65
CA ASN A 215 15.98 -12.55 -8.76
C ASN A 215 15.43 -12.57 -7.31
N GLY A 216 14.54 -13.51 -6.99
CA GLY A 216 13.91 -13.66 -5.68
C GLY A 216 12.70 -12.74 -5.42
N ALA A 217 12.33 -11.87 -6.36
CA ALA A 217 11.13 -11.05 -6.21
C ALA A 217 9.86 -11.91 -6.38
N ARG A 218 8.88 -11.72 -5.50
CA ARG A 218 7.60 -12.45 -5.56
C ARG A 218 6.78 -12.00 -6.77
N ILE A 219 6.08 -12.93 -7.39
CA ILE A 219 5.13 -12.62 -8.48
C ILE A 219 3.83 -12.12 -7.87
N ILE A 220 3.70 -10.81 -7.80
CA ILE A 220 2.55 -10.09 -7.26
C ILE A 220 2.48 -8.71 -7.89
N LEU A 221 1.28 -8.30 -8.27
CA LEU A 221 0.98 -7.06 -8.99
C LEU A 221 -0.13 -6.29 -8.28
N LYS A 222 -0.13 -4.97 -8.44
CA LYS A 222 -1.22 -4.08 -8.02
C LYS A 222 -1.90 -3.49 -9.24
N ASN A 223 -3.22 -3.60 -9.32
CA ASN A 223 -4.05 -3.00 -10.36
C ASN A 223 -4.98 -1.97 -9.72
N LYS A 224 -4.54 -0.71 -9.67
CA LYS A 224 -5.31 0.39 -9.06
C LYS A 224 -6.10 1.15 -10.12
N ASN A 225 -7.29 1.65 -9.77
CA ASN A 225 -8.06 2.45 -10.71
C ASN A 225 -7.54 3.89 -10.85
N GLU A 226 -8.08 4.60 -11.84
CA GLU A 226 -7.63 5.95 -12.23
C GLU A 226 -7.78 7.02 -11.13
N LYS A 227 -8.68 6.81 -10.16
CA LYS A 227 -8.79 7.72 -9.01
C LYS A 227 -7.63 7.53 -8.03
N TRP A 228 -7.04 6.33 -7.99
CA TRP A 228 -6.03 5.89 -7.02
C TRP A 228 -4.63 5.68 -7.61
N VAL A 229 -4.43 5.97 -8.91
CA VAL A 229 -3.08 5.99 -9.50
C VAL A 229 -2.21 7.05 -8.81
N GLU A 230 -0.93 6.75 -8.70
CA GLU A 230 0.07 7.65 -8.08
C GLU A 230 0.74 8.57 -9.12
N LYS A 231 0.24 8.55 -10.36
CA LYS A 231 0.67 9.38 -11.50
C LYS A 231 -0.58 9.92 -12.20
N SER A 232 -0.73 11.24 -12.30
CA SER A 232 -1.90 11.87 -12.94
C SER A 232 -1.81 11.80 -14.47
N LYS A 233 -2.95 11.66 -15.15
CA LYS A 233 -3.06 11.88 -16.60
C LYS A 233 -2.96 13.38 -16.89
N MET A 234 -2.34 13.77 -18.00
CA MET A 234 -2.13 15.17 -18.40
C MET A 234 -3.41 16.00 -18.24
N VAL A 235 -3.40 16.96 -17.32
CA VAL A 235 -4.26 18.14 -17.39
C VAL A 235 -3.33 19.30 -17.71
N LYS A 236 -3.42 19.84 -18.92
CA LYS A 236 -2.87 21.17 -19.23
C LYS A 236 -3.67 22.17 -18.40
N LYS A 237 -3.30 22.38 -17.14
CA LYS A 237 -3.79 23.53 -16.38
C LYS A 237 -3.11 24.76 -16.96
N GLU A 238 -3.91 25.70 -17.45
CA GLU A 238 -3.44 27.04 -17.80
C GLU A 238 -2.69 27.62 -16.61
N ALA A 239 -1.43 28.00 -16.87
CA ALA A 239 -0.52 28.49 -15.84
C ALA A 239 -1.06 29.80 -15.25
N LYS A 240 -1.50 29.77 -13.99
CA LYS A 240 -1.64 30.99 -13.19
C LYS A 240 -0.41 31.22 -12.33
N THR A 241 0.16 32.41 -12.54
CA THR A 241 1.00 33.24 -11.66
C THR A 241 2.48 32.86 -11.44
N VAL A 242 3.32 33.55 -12.21
CA VAL A 242 4.56 34.25 -11.83
C VAL A 242 5.36 33.62 -10.67
N GLN A 243 6.18 32.62 -10.98
CA GLN A 243 7.41 32.34 -10.22
C GLN A 243 8.60 32.58 -11.16
N LYS A 244 9.67 33.22 -10.63
CA LYS A 244 10.93 33.48 -11.34
C LYS A 244 11.31 32.24 -12.16
N GLN A 245 11.29 32.35 -13.49
CA GLN A 245 11.58 31.24 -14.39
C GLN A 245 12.99 30.73 -14.10
N VAL A 246 13.06 29.55 -13.47
CA VAL A 246 14.27 28.74 -13.50
C VAL A 246 14.41 28.30 -14.95
N HIS A 247 15.38 28.85 -15.67
CA HIS A 247 15.69 28.40 -17.02
C HIS A 247 16.27 26.97 -16.96
N PHE A 248 15.50 26.04 -17.50
CA PHE A 248 15.91 24.67 -17.82
C PHE A 248 16.25 24.58 -19.30
N SER A 249 17.11 23.63 -19.68
CA SER A 249 17.11 23.14 -21.06
C SER A 249 15.75 22.54 -21.42
N GLU A 250 15.46 22.39 -22.71
CA GLU A 250 14.22 21.77 -23.19
C GLU A 250 14.03 20.36 -22.59
N LYS A 251 15.11 19.55 -22.58
CA LYS A 251 15.10 18.22 -21.98
C LYS A 251 14.85 18.24 -20.46
N ALA A 252 15.46 19.16 -19.74
CA ALA A 252 15.22 19.28 -18.30
C ALA A 252 13.82 19.81 -17.97
N GLN A 253 13.24 20.64 -18.86
CA GLN A 253 11.86 21.10 -18.75
C GLN A 253 10.87 19.94 -18.96
N GLU A 254 11.07 19.09 -19.97
CA GLU A 254 10.25 17.87 -20.18
C GLU A 254 10.30 16.93 -18.97
N ILE A 255 11.50 16.69 -18.43
CA ILE A 255 11.66 15.87 -17.21
C ILE A 255 10.91 16.49 -16.03
N TRP A 256 11.00 17.82 -15.86
CA TRP A 256 10.31 18.52 -14.80
C TRP A 256 8.79 18.39 -14.93
N GLU A 257 8.24 18.63 -16.13
CA GLU A 257 6.80 18.47 -16.41
C GLU A 257 6.31 17.06 -16.11
N GLU A 258 7.16 16.05 -16.34
CA GLU A 258 6.81 14.67 -16.09
C GLU A 258 6.86 14.31 -14.60
N ILE A 259 7.86 14.79 -13.86
CA ILE A 259 7.96 14.62 -12.40
C ILE A 259 6.76 15.22 -11.68
N GLN A 260 6.27 16.38 -12.12
CA GLN A 260 5.09 17.02 -11.52
C GLN A 260 3.86 16.10 -11.49
N LYS A 261 3.73 15.16 -12.45
CA LYS A 261 2.59 14.24 -12.53
C LYS A 261 2.58 13.20 -11.40
N TYR A 262 3.71 12.98 -10.74
CA TYR A 262 3.83 12.03 -9.63
C TYR A 262 3.49 12.66 -8.28
N ALA A 263 3.49 13.99 -8.17
CA ALA A 263 3.05 14.72 -6.98
C ALA A 263 1.52 14.69 -6.86
N THR A 264 1.00 13.60 -6.30
CA THR A 264 -0.45 13.36 -6.14
C THR A 264 -0.84 13.20 -4.67
N VAL A 265 -2.10 13.51 -4.33
CA VAL A 265 -2.65 13.33 -2.97
C VAL A 265 -2.55 11.87 -2.53
N ASN A 266 -2.81 10.92 -3.46
CA ASN A 266 -2.69 9.50 -3.17
C ASN A 266 -1.27 9.10 -2.77
N ARG A 267 -0.25 9.62 -3.48
CA ARG A 267 1.14 9.34 -3.15
C ARG A 267 1.52 9.94 -1.79
N LEU A 268 1.07 11.16 -1.49
CA LEU A 268 1.25 11.77 -0.18
C LEU A 268 0.62 10.92 0.94
N ASN A 269 -0.64 10.50 0.76
CA ASN A 269 -1.35 9.64 1.72
C ASN A 269 -0.63 8.29 1.94
N ASN A 270 -0.06 7.71 0.87
CA ASN A 270 0.73 6.48 0.94
C ASN A 270 2.07 6.67 1.66
N VAL A 271 2.66 7.87 1.61
CA VAL A 271 3.86 8.20 2.40
C VAL A 271 3.50 8.37 3.87
N VAL A 272 2.42 9.09 4.18
CA VAL A 272 1.95 9.30 5.55
C VAL A 272 1.61 7.98 6.24
N SER A 273 0.92 7.06 5.56
CA SER A 273 0.56 5.76 6.14
C SER A 273 1.75 4.85 6.50
N LYS A 274 2.92 5.06 5.88
CA LYS A 274 4.18 4.38 6.24
C LYS A 274 4.81 4.93 7.52
N ILE A 275 4.46 6.15 7.91
CA ILE A 275 5.02 6.88 9.05
C ILE A 275 4.11 6.73 10.27
N GLY A 276 2.82 7.02 10.10
CA GLY A 276 1.82 7.09 11.17
C GLY A 276 0.89 8.29 11.00
N GLU A 277 0.16 8.62 12.07
CA GLU A 277 -0.73 9.78 12.11
C GLU A 277 0.06 11.08 11.87
N PHE A 278 -0.51 12.00 11.08
CA PHE A 278 0.18 13.26 10.76
C PHE A 278 0.16 14.21 11.96
N GLU A 279 1.35 14.68 12.33
CA GLU A 279 1.56 15.76 13.31
C GLU A 279 2.50 16.82 12.71
N PRO A 280 2.33 18.12 13.03
CA PRO A 280 3.19 19.18 12.49
C PRO A 280 4.70 18.94 12.68
N LYS A 281 5.09 18.26 13.75
CA LYS A 281 6.48 17.91 14.07
C LYS A 281 7.15 16.97 13.05
N ILE A 282 6.37 16.15 12.32
CA ILE A 282 6.91 15.19 11.35
C ILE A 282 7.00 15.74 9.93
N ILE A 283 6.65 17.01 9.70
CA ILE A 283 6.57 17.60 8.36
C ILE A 283 7.87 17.47 7.56
N GLY A 284 9.02 17.72 8.17
CA GLY A 284 10.32 17.61 7.50
C GLY A 284 10.59 16.18 6.99
N LYS A 285 10.16 15.18 7.76
CA LYS A 285 10.25 13.76 7.37
C LYS A 285 9.30 13.44 6.22
N VAL A 286 8.06 13.96 6.26
CA VAL A 286 7.08 13.78 5.18
C VAL A 286 7.57 14.40 3.88
N ILE A 287 8.14 15.61 3.92
CA ILE A 287 8.73 16.29 2.74
C ILE A 287 9.81 15.40 2.10
N GLY A 288 10.79 14.95 2.90
CA GLY A 288 11.89 14.13 2.39
C GLY A 288 11.42 12.81 1.77
N LEU A 289 10.54 12.09 2.48
CA LEU A 289 10.01 10.80 2.00
C LEU A 289 9.10 10.96 0.78
N PHE A 290 8.34 12.04 0.68
CA PHE A 290 7.47 12.28 -0.47
C PHE A 290 8.26 12.66 -1.72
N SER A 291 9.26 13.53 -1.60
CA SER A 291 10.20 13.82 -2.70
C SER A 291 10.91 12.55 -3.18
N GLN A 292 11.36 11.69 -2.25
CA GLN A 292 12.01 10.43 -2.59
C GLN A 292 11.06 9.47 -3.31
N ASP A 293 9.85 9.26 -2.80
CA ASP A 293 8.85 8.36 -3.39
C ASP A 293 8.46 8.80 -4.83
N ILE A 294 8.36 10.12 -5.08
CA ILE A 294 8.16 10.69 -6.42
C ILE A 294 9.30 10.32 -7.37
N LEU A 295 10.55 10.56 -6.95
CA LEU A 295 11.72 10.35 -7.81
C LEU A 295 11.97 8.87 -8.10
N GLU A 296 11.78 8.00 -7.10
CA GLU A 296 11.94 6.55 -7.26
C GLU A 296 10.97 5.98 -8.31
N ASP A 297 9.69 6.37 -8.25
CA ASP A 297 8.68 5.86 -9.19
C ASP A 297 8.85 6.47 -10.59
N PHE A 298 9.23 7.75 -10.68
CA PHE A 298 9.61 8.37 -11.94
C PHE A 298 10.78 7.64 -12.63
N GLN A 299 11.81 7.23 -11.87
CA GLN A 299 12.96 6.51 -12.40
C GLN A 299 12.62 5.09 -12.90
N LYS A 300 11.56 4.46 -12.37
CA LYS A 300 11.08 3.17 -12.87
C LYS A 300 10.47 3.31 -14.26
N ASP A 301 9.65 4.34 -14.48
CA ASP A 301 9.02 4.63 -15.77
C ASP A 301 10.02 5.18 -16.79
N PHE A 302 10.99 5.98 -16.34
CA PHE A 302 11.99 6.64 -17.19
C PHE A 302 13.43 6.36 -16.75
N PRO A 303 13.93 5.13 -16.94
CA PRO A 303 15.30 4.78 -16.60
C PRO A 303 16.31 5.71 -17.28
N ALA A 304 17.32 6.16 -16.54
CA ALA A 304 18.39 7.04 -17.02
C ALA A 304 17.98 8.46 -17.48
N ALA A 305 16.69 8.85 -17.43
CA ALA A 305 16.27 10.21 -17.80
C ALA A 305 16.98 11.29 -16.96
N PHE A 306 17.03 11.09 -15.64
CA PHE A 306 17.69 11.99 -14.70
C PHE A 306 19.22 11.99 -14.84
N ALA A 307 19.81 10.84 -15.17
CA ALA A 307 21.25 10.72 -15.40
C ALA A 307 21.68 11.34 -16.74
N GLY A 308 20.75 11.53 -17.67
CA GLY A 308 20.98 12.07 -19.00
C GLY A 308 20.95 13.59 -19.12
N ILE A 309 20.91 14.33 -18.00
CA ILE A 309 20.97 15.81 -17.92
C ILE A 309 22.10 16.26 -16.99
N GLU A 310 22.53 17.52 -17.10
CA GLU A 310 23.65 18.05 -16.32
C GLU A 310 23.37 18.05 -14.80
N LYS A 311 24.43 17.85 -14.00
CA LYS A 311 24.31 17.83 -12.52
C LYS A 311 23.70 19.10 -11.94
N GLU A 312 23.97 20.27 -12.55
CA GLU A 312 23.38 21.52 -12.11
C GLU A 312 21.87 21.61 -12.41
N GLU A 313 21.41 21.02 -13.52
CA GLU A 313 19.98 20.91 -13.82
C GLU A 313 19.29 19.93 -12.86
N GLN A 314 19.91 18.79 -12.56
CA GLN A 314 19.41 17.84 -11.56
C GLN A 314 19.21 18.51 -10.19
N LYS A 315 20.19 19.32 -9.75
CA LYS A 315 20.07 20.10 -8.50
C LYS A 315 18.93 21.10 -8.55
N ARG A 316 18.76 21.82 -9.67
CA ARG A 316 17.65 22.78 -9.86
C ARG A 316 16.29 22.08 -9.84
N ILE A 317 16.15 20.93 -10.50
CA ILE A 317 14.93 20.11 -10.46
C ILE A 317 14.64 19.66 -9.03
N ASN A 318 15.62 19.12 -8.31
CA ASN A 318 15.43 18.69 -6.92
C ASN A 318 15.01 19.85 -6.00
N LYS A 319 15.59 21.05 -6.19
CA LYS A 319 15.17 22.24 -5.46
C LYS A 319 13.72 22.62 -5.77
N LYS A 320 13.33 22.58 -7.05
CA LYS A 320 11.98 22.89 -7.50
C LYS A 320 10.95 21.85 -7.01
N LEU A 321 11.33 20.56 -6.99
CA LEU A 321 10.53 19.47 -6.43
C LEU A 321 10.29 19.68 -4.94
N ASN A 322 11.33 20.03 -4.17
CA ASN A 322 11.17 20.30 -2.74
C ASN A 322 10.21 21.47 -2.48
N SER A 323 10.29 22.56 -3.27
CA SER A 323 9.31 23.65 -3.17
C SER A 323 7.89 23.18 -3.48
N LEU A 324 7.70 22.45 -4.59
CA LEU A 324 6.41 21.88 -4.97
C LEU A 324 5.83 20.99 -3.85
N VAL A 325 6.64 20.09 -3.29
CA VAL A 325 6.25 19.18 -2.22
C VAL A 325 5.87 19.92 -0.94
N ILE A 326 6.61 20.97 -0.57
CA ILE A 326 6.29 21.81 0.60
C ILE A 326 4.93 22.48 0.42
N ASP A 327 4.69 23.07 -0.75
CA ASP A 327 3.44 23.77 -1.04
C ASP A 327 2.26 22.79 -1.06
N PHE A 328 2.45 21.62 -1.67
CA PHE A 328 1.47 20.54 -1.73
C PHE A 328 1.11 20.02 -0.33
N ILE A 329 2.10 19.77 0.54
CA ILE A 329 1.86 19.33 1.92
C ILE A 329 1.13 20.39 2.73
N LYS A 330 1.46 21.68 2.53
CA LYS A 330 0.74 22.78 3.18
C LYS A 330 -0.72 22.78 2.76
N GLU A 331 -0.99 22.65 1.47
CA GLU A 331 -2.33 22.66 0.89
C GLU A 331 -3.18 21.46 1.30
N GLU A 332 -2.59 20.28 1.52
CA GLU A 332 -3.36 19.06 1.80
C GLU A 332 -3.42 18.68 3.30
N LEU A 333 -2.36 18.98 4.06
CA LEU A 333 -2.22 18.52 5.45
C LEU A 333 -2.25 19.65 6.48
N MET A 334 -2.04 20.92 6.10
CA MET A 334 -2.00 22.05 7.05
C MET A 334 -3.06 23.13 6.84
N THR A 335 -3.76 23.13 5.72
CA THR A 335 -4.97 23.96 5.48
C THR A 335 -6.21 23.47 6.22
N LEU A 336 -6.12 22.37 6.98
CA LEU A 336 -7.10 22.05 8.01
C LEU A 336 -6.86 22.95 9.23
N LYS A 337 -7.20 24.24 9.08
CA LYS A 337 -7.49 25.15 10.18
C LYS A 337 -8.96 25.56 10.10
N VAL A 338 -9.61 25.32 11.24
CA VAL A 338 -10.95 25.73 11.69
C VAL A 338 -12.06 24.78 11.31
#